data_AF-A0A2R6K023-F1
#
_entry.id   AF-A0A2R6K023-F1
#
_cell.length_a   1.000
_cell.length_b   1.000
_cell.length_c   1.000
_cell.angle_alpha   90.00
_cell.angle_beta   90.00
_cell.angle_gamma   90.00
#
_symmetry.space_group_name_H-M   'P 1'
#
loop_
_entity.id
_entity.type
_entity.pdbx_description
1 polymer ?
#
loop_
_entity_poly.entity_id
_entity_poly.type
_entity_poly.pdbx_seq_one_letter_code
_entity_poly.pdbx_strand_id
1 'polypeptide(L)'
;MTSHSAQLVERLQSTYDNTLRVVATYDPDGYELHYTSQDVDANYSQSNIDDIYDDVVVQDIAQPFQEDLFKDMGDVRGKLRIFEGGTVAHF
;
A
#
# COMPACT_ATOMS: atom_id res chain seq x y z
N MET A 1 20.99 -8.36 8.28
CA MET A 1 20.66 -7.41 7.20
C MET A 1 19.15 -7.26 7.22
N THR A 2 18.63 -6.09 7.57
CA THR A 2 17.18 -5.82 7.56
C THR A 2 16.71 -5.82 6.11
N SER A 3 15.64 -6.57 5.81
CA SER A 3 15.01 -6.62 4.49
C SER A 3 14.66 -5.21 4.00
N HIS A 4 14.66 -4.99 2.67
CA HIS A 4 14.26 -3.72 2.07
C HIS A 4 12.87 -3.27 2.57
N SER A 5 11.95 -4.22 2.75
CA SER A 5 10.61 -3.98 3.28
C SER A 5 10.62 -3.51 4.74
N ALA A 6 11.53 -4.03 5.57
CA ALA A 6 11.65 -3.60 6.96
C ALA A 6 12.15 -2.14 7.08
N GLN A 7 13.11 -1.75 6.23
CA GLN A 7 13.60 -0.37 6.18
C GLN A 7 12.53 0.59 5.65
N LEU A 8 11.70 0.13 4.70
CA LEU A 8 10.55 0.88 4.20
C LEU A 8 9.51 1.11 5.30
N VAL A 9 9.15 0.07 6.06
CA VAL A 9 8.21 0.17 7.19
C VAL A 9 8.73 1.14 8.24
N GLU A 10 9.99 1.00 8.69
CA GLU A 10 10.59 1.91 9.68
C GLU A 10 10.54 3.37 9.21
N ARG A 11 10.87 3.63 7.94
CA ARG A 11 10.81 4.98 7.37
C ARG A 11 9.39 5.54 7.37
N LEU A 12 8.41 4.74 6.93
CA LEU A 12 7.00 5.15 6.89
C LEU A 12 6.45 5.36 8.30
N GLN A 13 6.79 4.51 9.26
CA GLN A 13 6.43 4.69 10.67
C GLN A 13 7.00 5.99 11.24
N SER A 14 8.25 6.34 10.92
CA SER A 14 8.83 7.62 11.36
C SER A 14 8.20 8.86 10.70
N THR A 15 7.55 8.67 9.54
CA THR A 15 6.96 9.77 8.76
C THR A 15 5.49 9.99 9.12
N TYR A 16 4.76 8.91 9.38
CA TYR A 16 3.31 8.91 9.60
C TYR A 16 2.92 8.55 11.04
N ASP A 17 3.90 8.40 11.95
CA ASP A 17 3.72 8.09 13.38
C ASP A 17 2.62 7.03 13.62
N ASN A 18 1.70 7.31 14.55
CA ASN A 18 0.59 6.43 14.93
C ASN A 18 -0.56 6.39 13.89
N THR A 19 -0.40 7.01 12.72
CA THR A 19 -1.44 7.04 11.68
C THR A 19 -1.19 6.04 10.56
N LEU A 20 -0.01 5.40 10.53
CA LEU A 20 0.28 4.32 9.60
C LEU A 20 -0.53 3.08 9.99
N ARG A 21 -1.38 2.60 9.09
CA ARG A 21 -2.27 1.48 9.35
C ARG A 21 -1.77 0.18 8.71
N VAL A 22 -1.29 0.24 7.47
CA VAL A 22 -0.87 -0.92 6.68
C VAL A 22 0.29 -0.55 5.76
N VAL A 23 1.24 -1.46 5.59
CA VAL A 23 2.23 -1.48 4.50
C VAL A 23 2.20 -2.86 3.85
N ALA A 24 1.99 -2.91 2.55
CA ALA A 24 1.96 -4.14 1.78
C ALA A 24 2.57 -3.92 0.40
N THR A 25 3.07 -5.00 -0.20
CA THR A 25 3.42 -5.07 -1.61
C THR A 25 2.42 -5.96 -2.33
N TYR A 26 2.14 -5.65 -3.59
CA TYR A 26 1.18 -6.37 -4.40
C TYR A 26 1.85 -6.77 -5.72
N ASP A 27 1.52 -7.96 -6.20
CA ASP A 27 1.87 -8.43 -7.53
C ASP A 27 0.65 -9.17 -8.16
N PRO A 28 0.71 -9.57 -9.43
CA PRO A 28 -0.39 -10.28 -10.07
C PRO A 28 -0.74 -11.64 -9.45
N ASP A 29 0.16 -12.24 -8.66
CA ASP A 29 0.02 -13.54 -8.04
C ASP A 29 -0.46 -13.45 -6.57
N GLY A 30 -0.45 -12.26 -5.96
CA GLY A 30 -0.98 -12.02 -4.63
C GLY A 30 -0.44 -10.77 -3.93
N TYR A 31 -0.50 -10.76 -2.60
CA TYR A 31 0.00 -9.66 -1.77
C TYR A 31 0.84 -10.16 -0.61
N GLU A 32 1.81 -9.35 -0.20
CA GLU A 32 2.62 -9.57 0.98
C GLU A 32 2.44 -8.41 1.96
N LEU A 33 1.94 -8.73 3.16
CA LEU A 33 1.74 -7.76 4.23
C LEU A 33 3.05 -7.59 5.02
N HIS A 34 3.63 -6.38 4.98
CA HIS A 34 4.86 -6.05 5.70
C HIS A 34 4.59 -5.45 7.08
N TYR A 35 3.45 -4.80 7.24
CA TYR A 35 3.02 -4.18 8.49
C TYR A 35 1.50 -4.02 8.56
N THR A 36 0.92 -4.29 9.73
CA THR A 36 -0.45 -3.94 10.11
C THR A 36 -0.43 -3.40 11.54
N SER A 37 -1.17 -2.33 11.80
CA SER A 37 -1.38 -1.84 13.16
C SER A 37 -2.41 -2.71 13.88
N GLN A 38 -2.28 -2.90 15.20
CA GLN A 38 -3.21 -3.73 16.00
C GLN A 38 -4.68 -3.31 15.89
N ASP A 39 -4.96 -2.05 15.56
CA ASP A 39 -6.32 -1.52 15.39
C ASP A 39 -6.99 -1.96 14.07
N VAL A 40 -6.20 -2.41 13.08
CA VAL A 40 -6.69 -2.80 11.75
C VAL A 40 -7.17 -4.26 11.75
N ASP A 41 -6.38 -5.16 12.34
CA ASP A 41 -6.67 -6.60 12.36
C ASP A 41 -7.99 -6.94 13.08
N ALA A 42 -8.46 -6.09 13.99
CA ALA A 42 -9.73 -6.30 14.69
C ALA A 42 -10.97 -5.97 13.83
N ASN A 43 -10.81 -5.20 12.73
CA ASN A 43 -11.91 -4.58 12.00
C ASN A 43 -12.08 -5.08 10.56
N TYR A 44 -11.11 -5.81 10.01
CA TYR A 44 -11.13 -6.29 8.63
C TYR A 44 -11.24 -7.81 8.58
N SER A 45 -12.27 -8.32 7.91
CA SER A 45 -12.36 -9.74 7.58
C SER A 45 -11.47 -10.07 6.39
N GLN A 46 -11.15 -11.36 6.21
CA GLN A 46 -10.40 -11.81 5.02
C GLN A 46 -11.06 -11.36 3.70
N SER A 47 -12.39 -11.41 3.63
CA SER A 47 -13.13 -10.95 2.45
C SER A 47 -12.92 -9.47 2.16
N ASN A 48 -12.81 -8.63 3.20
CA ASN A 48 -12.52 -7.21 3.00
C ASN A 48 -11.10 -6.99 2.46
N ILE A 49 -10.15 -7.85 2.82
CA ILE A 49 -8.77 -7.78 2.33
C ILE A 49 -8.73 -8.23 0.86
N ASP A 50 -9.49 -9.27 0.51
CA ASP A 50 -9.60 -9.74 -0.87
C ASP A 50 -10.25 -8.68 -1.79
N ASP A 51 -11.30 -7.98 -1.31
CA ASP A 51 -11.90 -6.85 -2.05
C ASP A 51 -10.88 -5.70 -2.28
N ILE A 52 -10.00 -5.44 -1.31
CA ILE A 52 -8.92 -4.45 -1.45
C ILE A 52 -7.88 -4.92 -2.47
N TYR A 53 -7.55 -6.21 -2.49
CA TYR A 53 -6.65 -6.79 -3.48
C TYR A 53 -7.22 -6.61 -4.89
N ASP A 54 -8.49 -6.92 -5.10
CA ASP A 54 -9.15 -6.76 -6.40
C ASP A 54 -9.14 -5.30 -6.89
N ASP A 55 -9.39 -4.32 -5.99
CA ASP A 55 -9.25 -2.90 -6.30
C ASP A 55 -7.82 -2.52 -6.72
N VAL A 56 -6.81 -3.04 -6.01
CA VAL A 56 -5.41 -2.78 -6.36
C VAL A 56 -5.08 -3.33 -7.76
N VAL A 57 -5.53 -4.54 -8.10
CA VAL A 57 -5.37 -5.11 -9.44
C VAL A 57 -6.01 -4.22 -10.51
N VAL A 58 -7.21 -3.71 -10.27
CA VAL A 58 -7.87 -2.77 -11.19
C VAL A 58 -7.04 -1.49 -11.37
N GLN A 59 -6.43 -0.99 -10.30
CA GLN A 59 -5.60 0.22 -10.39
C GLN A 59 -4.27 -0.03 -11.09
N ASP A 60 -3.72 -1.24 -11.04
CA ASP A 60 -2.54 -1.60 -11.82
C ASP A 60 -2.87 -1.68 -13.32
N ILE A 61 -4.07 -2.13 -13.67
CA ILE A 61 -4.56 -2.03 -15.06
C ILE A 61 -4.66 -0.56 -15.50
N ALA A 62 -5.05 0.34 -14.59
CA ALA A 62 -5.15 1.78 -14.87
C ALA A 62 -3.79 2.51 -14.83
N GLN A 63 -2.73 1.90 -14.30
CA GLN A 63 -1.44 2.55 -14.09
C GLN A 63 -0.78 3.06 -15.38
N PRO A 64 -0.71 2.31 -16.49
CA PRO A 64 -0.10 2.81 -17.73
C PRO A 64 -0.78 4.09 -18.25
N PHE A 65 -2.10 4.18 -18.06
CA PHE A 65 -2.84 5.40 -18.42
C PHE A 65 -2.48 6.58 -17.50
N GLN A 66 -2.26 6.34 -16.20
CA GLN A 66 -1.80 7.39 -15.28
C GLN A 66 -0.39 7.87 -15.62
N GLU A 67 0.53 6.96 -15.95
CA GLU A 67 1.89 7.31 -16.37
C GLU A 67 1.87 8.13 -17.67
N ASP A 68 0.97 7.80 -18.60
CA ASP A 68 0.71 8.58 -19.80
C ASP A 68 0.12 9.97 -19.52
N LEU A 69 -0.61 10.17 -18.42
CA LEU A 69 -1.07 11.50 -18.01
C LEU A 69 0.06 12.32 -17.38
N PHE A 70 0.93 11.67 -16.60
CA PHE A 70 2.03 12.31 -15.86
C PHE A 70 3.40 12.02 -16.50
N LYS A 71 3.52 12.22 -17.81
CA LYS A 71 4.66 11.78 -18.64
C LYS A 71 6.04 12.18 -18.11
N ASP A 72 6.15 13.32 -17.44
CA ASP A 72 7.42 13.83 -16.92
C ASP A 72 7.85 13.17 -15.60
N MET A 73 6.99 12.35 -14.99
CA MET A 73 7.22 11.71 -13.69
C MET A 73 7.77 10.28 -13.80
N GLY A 74 7.69 9.65 -14.98
CA GLY A 74 8.09 8.26 -15.21
C GLY A 74 7.16 7.24 -14.56
N ASP A 75 7.67 6.01 -14.35
CA ASP A 75 6.88 4.89 -13.81
C ASP A 75 6.40 5.15 -12.38
N VAL A 76 5.17 4.72 -12.06
CA VAL A 76 4.66 4.74 -10.70
C VAL A 76 5.46 3.76 -9.83
N ARG A 77 6.00 4.27 -8.72
CA ARG A 77 6.81 3.49 -7.76
C ARG A 77 6.09 3.14 -6.46
N GLY A 78 4.79 3.43 -6.39
CA GLY A 78 3.95 3.23 -5.21
C GLY A 78 2.83 4.26 -5.15
N LYS A 79 1.84 4.00 -4.30
CA LYS A 79 0.68 4.89 -4.10
C LYS A 79 0.46 5.11 -2.60
N LEU A 80 0.10 6.35 -2.25
CA LEU A 80 -0.26 6.75 -0.89
C LEU A 80 -1.73 7.17 -0.87
N ARG A 81 -2.53 6.54 -0.01
CA ARG A 81 -3.92 6.90 0.23
C ARG A 81 -4.06 7.45 1.64
N ILE A 82 -4.59 8.68 1.73
CA ILE A 82 -4.79 9.38 2.99
C ILE A 82 -6.29 9.46 3.25
N PHE A 83 -6.74 8.86 4.35
CA PHE A 83 -8.11 8.88 4.83
C PHE A 83 -8.18 9.64 6.16
N GLU A 84 -9.39 10.07 6.55
CA GLU A 84 -9.61 10.69 7.87
C GLU A 84 -9.15 9.76 9.02
N GLY A 85 -9.30 8.44 8.85
CA GLY A 85 -8.93 7.42 9.84
C GLY A 85 -7.50 6.89 9.77
N GLY A 86 -6.70 7.30 8.77
CA GLY A 86 -5.31 6.84 8.65
C GLY A 86 -4.75 6.84 7.24
N THR A 87 -3.50 6.41 7.13
CA THR A 87 -2.74 6.38 5.88
C THR A 87 -2.43 4.94 5.47
N VAL A 88 -2.62 4.64 4.19
CA VAL A 88 -2.27 3.37 3.55
C VAL A 88 -1.22 3.64 2.47
N ALA A 89 -0.12 2.89 2.51
CA ALA A 89 0.95 2.99 1.53
C ALA A 89 1.24 1.61 0.93
N HIS A 90 1.35 1.53 -0.39
CA HIS A 90 1.79 0.33 -1.09
C HIS A 90 2.80 0.69 -2.18
N PHE A 91 3.71 -0.25 -2.46
CA PHE A 91 4.87 -0.08 -3.33
C PHE A 91 5.11 -1.34 -4.16
#